data_AF-A0AA85A798-F1
#
_entry.id   AF-A0AA85A798-F1
#
_cell.length_a   1.000
_cell.length_b   1.000
_cell.length_c   1.000
_cell.angle_alpha   90.00
_cell.angle_beta   90.00
_cell.angle_gamma   90.00
#
_symmetry.space_group_name_H-M   'P 1'
#
loop_
_entity.id
_entity.type
_entity.pdbx_description
1 polymer ?
#
loop_
_entity_poly.entity_id
_entity_poly.type
_entity_poly.pdbx_seq_one_letter_code
_entity_poly.pdbx_strand_id
1 'polypeptide(L)'
;MSLPISINSDLILITNRKLCWHKHNIDFLIIYQALFSYTCLTQFLIVIMIDTFFLMKVIRWSRGRPQPTDTQTSKVIHNTRTVTMLILHIFAFLCALPCGISFLLTISVDRLNYKIPVGLLYFLLVFLNVGWTLIFLQSSLNIIIYCIHIEKFKTILFKPLITCRN
;
A
#
# COMPACT_ATOMS: atom_id res chain seq x y z
N MET A 1 -7.54 -1.71 6.22
CA MET A 1 -8.31 -2.82 6.85
C MET A 1 -9.52 -3.13 5.96
N SER A 2 -9.80 -4.41 5.65
CA SER A 2 -10.85 -4.81 4.68
C SER A 2 -12.15 -5.33 5.33
N LEU A 3 -12.19 -5.48 6.65
CA LEU A 3 -13.29 -6.14 7.37
C LEU A 3 -14.66 -5.47 7.14
N PRO A 4 -14.81 -4.14 7.21
CA PRO A 4 -16.12 -3.50 6.97
C PRO A 4 -16.60 -3.64 5.53
N ILE A 5 -15.66 -3.72 4.58
CA ILE A 5 -15.96 -3.95 3.16
C ILE A 5 -16.45 -5.37 2.95
N SER A 6 -15.79 -6.35 3.57
CA SER A 6 -16.18 -7.76 3.45
C SER A 6 -17.56 -8.06 4.03
N ILE A 7 -17.94 -7.39 5.13
CA ILE A 7 -19.24 -7.61 5.78
C ILE A 7 -20.39 -7.01 4.95
N ASN A 8 -20.13 -5.89 4.26
CA ASN A 8 -21.15 -5.16 3.51
C ASN A 8 -21.12 -5.45 2.00
N SER A 9 -20.34 -6.42 1.54
CA SER A 9 -20.29 -6.84 0.14
C SER A 9 -21.07 -8.13 -0.05
N ASP A 10 -21.85 -8.21 -1.13
CA ASP A 10 -22.67 -9.35 -1.47
C ASP A 10 -22.65 -9.59 -3.00
N LEU A 11 -23.11 -10.76 -3.44
CA LEU A 11 -23.25 -11.08 -4.87
C LEU A 11 -24.57 -10.50 -5.39
N ILE A 12 -24.49 -9.38 -6.09
CA ILE A 12 -25.64 -8.68 -6.68
C ILE A 12 -25.77 -9.07 -8.16
N LEU A 13 -27.00 -9.27 -8.63
CA LEU A 13 -27.29 -9.55 -10.03
C LEU A 13 -27.44 -8.24 -10.80
N ILE A 14 -26.53 -7.95 -11.72
CA ILE A 14 -26.60 -6.79 -12.62
C ILE A 14 -26.47 -7.30 -14.06
N THR A 15 -27.45 -6.98 -14.92
CA THR A 15 -27.47 -7.36 -16.34
C THR A 15 -27.15 -8.85 -16.58
N ASN A 16 -27.83 -9.74 -15.86
CA ASN A 16 -27.66 -11.21 -15.92
C ASN A 16 -26.27 -11.74 -15.51
N ARG A 17 -25.42 -10.90 -14.90
CA ARG A 17 -24.15 -11.32 -14.29
C ARG A 17 -24.18 -11.12 -12.79
N LYS A 18 -23.65 -12.09 -12.04
CA LYS A 18 -23.44 -11.94 -10.60
C LYS A 18 -22.13 -11.18 -10.38
N LEU A 19 -22.21 -10.01 -9.79
CA LEU A 19 -21.09 -9.14 -9.47
C LEU A 19 -21.00 -8.96 -7.96
N CYS A 20 -19.79 -9.02 -7.40
CA CYS A 20 -19.57 -8.71 -5.99
C CYS A 20 -19.63 -7.19 -5.81
N TRP A 21 -20.62 -6.70 -5.10
CA TRP A 21 -20.83 -5.27 -4.88
C TRP A 21 -21.40 -4.97 -3.50
N HIS A 22 -21.35 -3.71 -3.10
CA HIS A 22 -21.79 -3.29 -1.78
C HIS A 22 -23.33 -3.34 -1.66
N LYS A 23 -23.81 -3.97 -0.60
CA LYS A 23 -25.24 -4.22 -0.34
C LYS A 23 -25.92 -3.04 0.35
N HIS A 24 -25.24 -2.41 1.31
CA HIS A 24 -25.76 -1.32 2.15
C HIS A 24 -24.69 -0.26 2.43
N ASN A 25 -25.12 0.97 2.74
CA ASN A 25 -24.26 2.10 3.15
C ASN A 25 -23.12 2.41 2.16
N ILE A 26 -23.46 2.48 0.88
CA ILE A 26 -22.50 2.67 -0.23
C ILE A 26 -21.60 3.88 0.02
N ASP A 27 -22.14 5.03 0.40
CA ASP A 27 -21.36 6.26 0.63
C ASP A 27 -20.35 6.12 1.76
N PHE A 28 -20.78 5.60 2.91
CA PHE A 28 -19.90 5.37 4.06
C PHE A 28 -18.82 4.36 3.71
N LEU A 29 -19.16 3.30 2.97
CA LEU A 29 -18.22 2.27 2.56
C LEU A 29 -17.20 2.80 1.56
N ILE A 30 -17.60 3.66 0.63
CA ILE A 30 -16.68 4.32 -0.30
C ILE A 30 -15.75 5.27 0.44
N ILE A 31 -16.26 6.06 1.41
CA ILE A 31 -15.42 6.92 2.26
C ILE A 31 -14.44 6.08 3.08
N TYR A 32 -14.92 5.00 3.68
CA TYR A 32 -14.09 4.07 4.43
C TYR A 32 -13.02 3.44 3.53
N GLN A 33 -13.39 3.05 2.31
CA GLN A 33 -12.47 2.47 1.35
C GLN A 33 -11.42 3.48 0.89
N ALA A 34 -11.80 4.74 0.67
CA ALA A 34 -10.91 5.83 0.27
C ALA A 34 -9.96 6.32 1.39
N LEU A 35 -10.36 6.22 2.66
CA LEU A 35 -9.57 6.71 3.79
C LEU A 35 -8.79 5.60 4.50
N PHE A 36 -9.41 4.43 4.70
CA PHE A 36 -8.96 3.40 5.64
C PHE A 36 -8.66 2.03 5.01
N SER A 37 -9.00 1.79 3.74
CA SER A 37 -8.74 0.52 3.06
C SER A 37 -7.65 0.62 2.00
N TYR A 38 -7.07 -0.52 1.60
CA TYR A 38 -6.13 -0.67 0.47
C TYR A 38 -5.04 0.41 0.34
N THR A 39 -4.15 0.53 1.34
CA THR A 39 -2.98 1.44 1.29
C THR A 39 -3.36 2.91 1.08
N CYS A 40 -4.52 3.34 1.60
CA CYS A 40 -4.95 4.72 1.53
C CYS A 40 -4.20 5.68 2.46
N LEU A 41 -4.50 6.96 2.25
CA LEU A 41 -3.82 8.14 2.79
C LEU A 41 -3.63 8.09 4.31
N THR A 42 -4.63 7.65 5.10
CA THR A 42 -4.50 7.56 6.56
C THR A 42 -3.53 6.46 7.00
N GLN A 43 -3.60 5.27 6.38
CA GLN A 43 -2.67 4.19 6.68
C GLN A 43 -1.23 4.59 6.31
N PHE A 44 -1.06 5.22 5.14
CA PHE A 44 0.23 5.74 4.69
C PHE A 44 0.79 6.82 5.64
N LEU A 45 -0.01 7.80 6.04
CA LEU A 45 0.41 8.86 6.96
C LEU A 45 0.86 8.30 8.31
N ILE A 46 0.09 7.37 8.89
CA ILE A 46 0.45 6.76 10.17
C ILE A 46 1.77 5.99 10.04
N VAL A 47 1.92 5.19 8.98
CA VAL A 47 3.13 4.39 8.76
C VAL A 47 4.36 5.27 8.53
N ILE A 48 4.26 6.29 7.67
CA ILE A 48 5.36 7.25 7.47
C ILE A 48 5.70 7.98 8.76
N MET A 49 4.71 8.41 9.54
CA MET A 49 4.95 9.09 10.82
C MET A 49 5.74 8.19 11.77
N ILE A 50 5.37 6.91 11.86
CA ILE A 50 6.08 5.93 12.70
C ILE A 50 7.50 5.68 12.16
N ASP A 51 7.66 5.43 10.86
CA ASP A 51 8.95 5.13 10.25
C ASP A 51 9.92 6.31 10.34
N THR A 52 9.45 7.53 10.08
CA THR A 52 10.24 8.76 10.23
C THR A 52 10.59 9.04 11.68
N PHE A 53 9.68 8.79 12.63
CA PHE A 53 9.98 8.88 14.06
C PHE A 53 11.08 7.89 14.48
N PHE A 54 11.00 6.64 14.02
CA PHE A 54 12.04 5.64 14.26
C PHE A 54 13.38 6.06 13.64
N LEU A 55 13.37 6.54 12.39
CA LEU A 55 14.56 7.04 11.72
C LEU A 55 15.22 8.17 12.50
N MET A 56 14.44 9.15 12.95
CA MET A 56 14.93 10.28 13.75
C MET A 56 15.51 9.83 15.09
N LYS A 57 14.87 8.87 15.76
CA LYS A 57 15.39 8.25 16.99
C LYS A 57 16.71 7.52 16.74
N VAL A 58 16.82 6.73 15.66
CA VAL A 58 18.05 6.02 15.29
C VAL A 58 19.18 6.98 14.98
N ILE A 59 18.92 8.06 14.22
CA ILE A 59 19.91 9.10 13.91
C ILE A 59 20.36 9.82 15.18
N ARG A 60 19.43 10.20 16.06
CA ARG A 60 19.75 10.91 17.31
C ARG A 60 20.54 10.02 18.27
N TRP A 61 20.17 8.74 18.38
CA TRP A 61 20.91 7.77 19.18
C TRP A 61 22.30 7.48 18.62
N SER A 62 22.41 7.43 17.29
CA SER A 62 23.68 7.31 16.58
C SER A 62 24.62 8.49 16.88
N ARG A 63 24.12 9.72 16.89
CA ARG A 63 24.95 10.92 17.14
C ARG A 63 25.39 11.08 18.61
N GLY A 64 24.69 10.47 19.56
CA GLY A 64 24.94 10.64 21.01
C GLY A 64 25.92 9.64 21.65
N ARG A 65 26.49 8.69 20.89
CA ARG A 65 27.50 7.74 21.41
C ARG A 65 28.88 8.06 20.82
N PRO A 66 29.96 8.15 21.64
CA PRO A 66 31.33 8.12 21.14
C PRO A 66 31.52 6.84 20.33
N GLN A 67 32.08 6.93 19.12
CA GLN A 67 32.29 5.77 18.25
C GLN A 67 33.34 4.83 18.84
N PRO A 68 33.02 3.58 19.22
CA PRO A 68 34.02 2.53 19.25
C PRO A 68 34.30 2.13 17.79
N THR A 69 35.57 1.97 17.47
CA THR A 69 36.16 1.85 16.13
C THR A 69 35.59 0.70 15.27
N ASP A 70 34.80 -0.22 15.85
CA ASP A 70 34.21 -1.39 15.18
C ASP A 70 32.69 -1.32 14.89
N THR A 71 31.99 -0.23 15.19
CA THR A 71 30.51 -0.17 15.09
C THR A 71 29.95 0.50 13.83
N GLN A 72 30.78 0.85 12.84
CA GLN A 72 30.31 1.52 11.62
C GLN A 72 29.37 0.64 10.78
N THR A 73 29.61 -0.67 10.69
CA THR A 73 28.80 -1.62 9.92
C THR A 73 27.36 -1.74 10.45
N SER A 74 27.15 -1.79 11.78
CA SER A 74 25.81 -1.94 12.36
C SER A 74 24.93 -0.69 12.17
N LYS A 75 25.52 0.50 12.25
CA LYS A 75 24.85 1.78 11.99
C LYS A 75 24.37 1.89 10.54
N VAL A 76 25.22 1.53 9.57
CA VAL A 76 24.87 1.57 8.15
C VAL A 76 23.72 0.61 7.86
N ILE A 77 23.77 -0.62 8.38
CA ILE A 77 22.73 -1.64 8.16
C ILE A 77 21.36 -1.23 8.72
N HIS A 78 21.31 -0.61 9.91
CA HIS A 78 20.05 -0.13 10.49
C HIS A 78 19.44 1.04 9.70
N ASN A 79 20.27 1.94 9.19
CA ASN A 79 19.83 3.06 8.36
C ASN A 79 19.27 2.54 7.02
N THR A 80 19.94 1.57 6.39
CA THR A 80 19.49 0.95 5.15
C THR A 80 18.12 0.29 5.30
N ARG A 81 17.87 -0.49 6.38
CA ARG A 81 16.56 -1.13 6.59
C ARG A 81 15.41 -0.14 6.73
N THR A 82 15.63 0.94 7.47
CA THR A 82 14.60 1.98 7.69
C THR A 82 14.31 2.72 6.38
N VAL A 83 15.34 2.99 5.59
CA VAL A 83 15.20 3.58 4.24
C VAL A 83 14.45 2.62 3.31
N THR A 84 14.73 1.32 3.32
CA THR A 84 14.00 0.33 2.51
C THR A 84 12.51 0.28 2.87
N MET A 85 12.17 0.29 4.16
CA MET A 85 10.77 0.36 4.60
C MET A 85 10.07 1.62 4.10
N LEU A 86 10.73 2.77 4.21
CA LEU A 86 10.20 4.05 3.73
C LEU A 86 9.98 4.04 2.21
N ILE A 87 10.92 3.50 1.43
CA ILE A 87 10.79 3.34 -0.03
C ILE A 87 9.60 2.44 -0.37
N LEU A 88 9.46 1.30 0.32
CA LEU A 88 8.34 0.38 0.13
C LEU A 88 6.99 1.04 0.38
N HIS A 89 6.88 1.84 1.45
CA HIS A 89 5.65 2.53 1.78
C HIS A 89 5.31 3.66 0.81
N ILE A 90 6.31 4.45 0.36
CA ILE A 90 6.12 5.47 -0.68
C ILE A 90 5.67 4.82 -1.98
N PHE A 91 6.32 3.74 -2.40
CA PHE A 91 5.98 3.04 -3.63
C PHE A 91 4.57 2.44 -3.57
N ALA A 92 4.21 1.80 -2.46
CA ALA A 92 2.86 1.29 -2.23
C ALA A 92 1.80 2.39 -2.33
N PHE A 93 2.05 3.56 -1.73
CA PHE A 93 1.15 4.69 -1.80
C PHE A 93 0.98 5.25 -3.21
N LEU A 94 2.08 5.40 -3.96
CA LEU A 94 2.02 5.85 -5.36
C LEU A 94 1.19 4.90 -6.23
N CYS A 95 1.30 3.59 -6.00
CA CYS A 95 0.49 2.60 -6.71
C CYS A 95 -1.00 2.62 -6.30
N ALA A 96 -1.31 2.99 -5.07
CA ALA A 96 -2.68 3.07 -4.56
C ALA A 96 -3.38 4.40 -4.87
N LEU A 97 -2.62 5.45 -5.14
CA LEU A 97 -3.08 6.83 -5.39
C LEU A 97 -4.17 6.93 -6.47
N PRO A 98 -4.02 6.29 -7.66
CA PRO A 98 -5.06 6.33 -8.70
C PRO A 98 -6.40 5.78 -8.22
N CYS A 99 -6.37 4.70 -7.43
CA CYS A 99 -7.56 4.07 -6.87
C CYS A 99 -8.26 5.00 -5.85
N GLY A 100 -7.48 5.60 -4.95
CA GLY A 100 -7.98 6.55 -3.95
C GLY A 100 -8.64 7.79 -4.56
N ILE A 101 -8.00 8.38 -5.58
CA ILE A 101 -8.56 9.54 -6.32
C ILE A 101 -9.89 9.18 -6.97
N SER A 102 -10.00 8.03 -7.62
CA SER A 102 -11.25 7.60 -8.26
C SER A 102 -12.40 7.44 -7.27
N PHE A 103 -12.15 6.88 -6.08
CA PHE A 103 -13.19 6.77 -5.06
C PHE A 103 -13.64 8.13 -4.52
N LEU A 104 -12.71 9.05 -4.26
CA LEU A 104 -13.04 10.41 -3.79
C LEU A 104 -13.82 11.21 -4.85
N LEU A 105 -13.43 11.09 -6.13
CA LEU A 105 -14.15 11.71 -7.24
C LEU A 105 -15.58 11.14 -7.36
N THR A 106 -15.76 9.84 -7.20
CA THR A 106 -17.07 9.19 -7.25
C THR A 106 -18.01 9.77 -6.18
N ILE A 107 -17.55 9.92 -4.94
CA ILE A 107 -18.33 10.54 -3.85
C ILE A 107 -18.67 12.00 -4.18
N SER A 108 -17.69 12.74 -4.70
CA SER A 108 -17.83 14.17 -4.97
C SER A 108 -18.89 14.42 -6.04
N VAL A 109 -18.90 13.58 -7.07
CA VAL A 109 -19.83 13.64 -8.21
C VAL A 109 -21.24 13.24 -7.78
N ASP A 110 -21.38 12.19 -6.96
CA ASP A 110 -22.67 11.74 -6.46
C ASP A 110 -23.35 12.79 -5.56
N ARG A 111 -22.58 13.45 -4.69
CA ARG A 111 -23.09 14.53 -3.82
C ARG A 111 -23.51 15.79 -4.58
N LEU A 112 -22.91 16.07 -5.73
CA LEU A 112 -23.18 17.30 -6.48
C LEU A 112 -24.40 17.17 -7.42
N ASN A 113 -25.11 16.03 -7.45
CA ASN A 113 -26.33 15.81 -8.26
C ASN A 113 -26.19 16.20 -9.75
N TYR A 114 -24.96 16.16 -10.29
CA TYR A 114 -24.77 16.43 -11.71
C TYR A 114 -25.29 15.25 -12.54
N LYS A 115 -25.88 15.53 -13.70
CA LYS A 115 -26.04 14.54 -14.77
C LYS A 115 -24.64 14.03 -15.12
N ILE A 116 -24.26 12.89 -14.57
CA ILE A 116 -22.91 12.33 -14.70
C ILE A 116 -22.64 12.06 -16.18
N PRO A 117 -21.66 12.74 -16.81
CA PRO A 117 -21.33 12.46 -18.19
C PRO A 117 -20.78 11.03 -18.28
N VAL A 118 -21.29 10.25 -19.22
CA VAL A 118 -20.93 8.82 -19.40
C VAL A 118 -19.42 8.63 -19.53
N GLY A 119 -18.73 9.57 -20.18
CA GLY A 119 -17.26 9.56 -20.30
C GLY A 119 -16.53 9.64 -18.95
N LEU A 120 -17.07 10.36 -17.97
CA LEU A 120 -16.50 10.44 -16.62
C LEU A 120 -16.67 9.10 -15.88
N LEU A 121 -17.81 8.43 -16.05
CA LEU A 121 -18.04 7.10 -15.47
C LEU A 121 -17.04 6.08 -16.02
N TYR A 122 -16.83 6.06 -17.35
CA TYR A 122 -15.83 5.19 -17.98
C TYR A 122 -14.42 5.51 -17.50
N PHE A 123 -14.06 6.80 -17.43
CA PHE A 123 -12.76 7.24 -16.94
C PHE A 123 -12.51 6.74 -15.50
N LEU A 124 -13.49 6.93 -14.60
CA LEU A 124 -13.41 6.47 -13.22
C LEU A 124 -13.24 4.95 -13.12
N LEU A 125 -14.00 4.18 -13.90
CA LEU A 125 -13.92 2.72 -13.92
C LEU A 125 -12.55 2.23 -14.41
N VAL A 126 -12.02 2.83 -15.48
CA VAL A 126 -10.70 2.48 -16.03
C VAL A 126 -9.61 2.80 -15.01
N PHE A 127 -9.61 3.99 -14.43
CA PHE A 127 -8.64 4.38 -13.42
C PHE A 127 -8.67 3.48 -12.18
N LEU A 128 -9.87 3.06 -11.75
CA LEU A 128 -10.03 2.15 -10.63
C LEU A 128 -9.39 0.79 -10.94
N ASN A 129 -9.65 0.22 -12.11
CA ASN A 129 -9.06 -1.05 -12.53
C ASN A 129 -7.53 -0.98 -12.69
N VAL A 130 -7.01 0.13 -13.23
CA VAL A 130 -5.56 0.38 -13.31
C VAL A 130 -4.97 0.47 -11.91
N GLY A 131 -5.60 1.21 -11.00
CA GLY A 131 -5.18 1.33 -9.61
C GLY A 131 -5.12 -0.03 -8.91
N TRP A 132 -6.14 -0.87 -9.06
CA TRP A 132 -6.14 -2.24 -8.53
C TRP A 132 -5.01 -3.09 -9.09
N THR A 133 -4.76 -3.01 -10.38
CA THR A 133 -3.67 -3.74 -11.04
C THR A 133 -2.31 -3.28 -10.51
N LEU A 134 -2.12 -1.97 -10.31
CA LEU A 134 -0.89 -1.41 -9.74
C LEU A 134 -0.67 -1.86 -8.28
N ILE A 135 -1.70 -1.86 -7.44
CA ILE A 135 -1.62 -2.35 -6.06
C ILE A 135 -1.22 -3.83 -6.04
N PHE A 136 -1.84 -4.65 -6.90
CA PHE A 136 -1.53 -6.07 -6.99
C PHE A 136 -0.11 -6.33 -7.48
N LEU A 137 0.32 -5.58 -8.49
CA LEU A 137 1.69 -5.64 -9.01
C LEU A 137 2.69 -5.22 -7.94
N GLN A 138 2.45 -4.11 -7.24
CA GLN A 138 3.32 -3.65 -6.15
C GLN A 138 3.43 -4.68 -5.03
N SER A 139 2.31 -5.27 -4.61
CA SER A 139 2.29 -6.32 -3.59
C SER A 139 3.13 -7.53 -4.00
N SER A 140 3.08 -7.89 -5.29
CA SER A 140 3.85 -9.00 -5.85
C SER A 140 5.34 -8.68 -5.97
N LEU A 141 5.69 -7.43 -6.31
CA LEU A 141 7.08 -7.00 -6.50
C LEU A 141 7.83 -6.72 -5.19
N ASN A 142 7.15 -6.60 -4.05
CA ASN A 142 7.78 -6.38 -2.75
C ASN A 142 8.85 -7.45 -2.42
N ILE A 143 8.66 -8.69 -2.87
CA ILE A 143 9.64 -9.76 -2.68
C ILE A 143 11.00 -9.44 -3.34
N ILE A 144 10.99 -8.76 -4.49
CA ILE A 144 12.21 -8.36 -5.19
C ILE A 144 12.94 -7.29 -4.39
N ILE A 145 12.21 -6.32 -3.85
CA ILE A 145 12.78 -5.24 -3.02
C ILE A 145 13.43 -5.83 -1.76
N TYR A 146 12.76 -6.79 -1.11
CA TYR A 146 13.33 -7.51 0.03
C TYR A 146 14.61 -8.29 -0.34
N CYS A 147 14.61 -8.97 -1.49
CA CYS A 147 15.80 -9.69 -1.97
C CYS A 147 16.99 -8.77 -2.27
N ILE A 148 16.75 -7.53 -2.75
CA ILE A 148 17.81 -6.57 -3.07
C ILE A 148 18.39 -5.93 -1.79
N HIS A 149 17.55 -5.60 -0.81
CA HIS A 149 17.96 -4.79 0.34
C HIS A 149 18.23 -5.60 1.62
N ILE A 150 17.74 -6.84 1.72
CA ILE A 150 17.89 -7.70 2.90
C ILE A 150 18.64 -8.97 2.51
N GLU A 151 19.97 -8.93 2.59
CA GLU A 151 20.84 -10.08 2.26
C GLU A 151 20.43 -11.37 3.00
N LYS A 152 20.04 -11.27 4.28
CA LYS A 152 19.56 -12.45 5.04
C LYS A 152 18.28 -13.06 4.45
N PHE A 153 17.36 -12.23 3.93
CA PHE A 153 16.14 -12.70 3.29
C PHE A 153 16.47 -13.45 1.99
N LYS A 154 17.36 -12.87 1.17
CA LYS A 154 17.92 -13.51 -0.02
C LYS A 154 18.56 -14.85 0.30
N THR A 155 19.46 -14.92 1.29
CA THR A 155 20.12 -16.19 1.66
C THR A 155 19.12 -17.25 2.08
N ILE A 156 18.09 -16.90 2.87
CA ILE A 156 17.05 -17.85 3.31
C ILE A 156 16.18 -18.30 2.13
N LEU A 157 15.76 -17.38 1.26
CA LEU A 157 14.90 -17.68 0.11
C LEU A 157 15.61 -18.61 -0.89
N PHE A 158 16.90 -18.40 -1.14
CA PHE A 158 17.69 -19.21 -2.07
C PHE A 158 18.30 -20.46 -1.42
N LYS A 159 18.23 -20.61 -0.08
CA LYS A 159 18.76 -21.79 0.62
C LYS A 159 18.24 -23.11 0.06
N PRO A 160 16.93 -23.32 -0.21
CA PRO A 160 16.43 -24.57 -0.77
C PRO A 160 16.99 -24.85 -2.17
N LEU A 161 17.13 -23.81 -3.01
CA LEU A 161 17.66 -23.91 -4.38
C LEU A 161 19.15 -24.28 -4.41
N ILE A 162 19.91 -23.90 -3.38
CA ILE A 162 21.33 -24.24 -3.24
C ILE A 162 21.50 -25.61 -2.56
N THR A 163 20.63 -25.95 -1.60
CA THR A 163 20.73 -27.22 -0.85
C THR A 163 20.24 -28.42 -1.65
N CYS A 164 19.28 -28.26 -2.55
CA CYS A 164 18.81 -29.33 -3.45
C CYS A 164 19.67 -29.50 -4.73
N ARG A 165 20.79 -28.78 -4.84
CA ARG A 165 21.74 -28.88 -5.97
C ARG A 165 22.97 -29.76 -5.65
N ASN A 166 23.15 -30.16 -4.39
CA ASN A 166 24.12 -31.17 -3.95
C ASN A 166 23.41 -32.49 -3.69
#